data_AF-A0AAE0WSK5-F1
#
_entry.id   AF-A0AAE0WSK5-F1
#
_cell.length_a   1.000
_cell.length_b   1.000
_cell.length_c   1.000
_cell.angle_alpha   90.00
_cell.angle_beta   90.00
_cell.angle_gamma   90.00
#
_symmetry.space_group_name_H-M   'P 1'
#
loop_
_entity.id
_entity.type
_entity.pdbx_description
1 polymer ?
#
loop_
_entity_poly.entity_id
_entity_poly.type
_entity_poly.pdbx_seq_one_letter_code
_entity_poly.pdbx_strand_id
1 'polypeptide(L)'
;MGNSEGFSTNGVPDQGWKIYVASTSLVIGAGLFVMARWITRIKTHQLGSDDYAILASLGFSIILSVSMQLAVLHGYGQHKHDLTKPQLHKALFWFFIEQIQYKMVICLNKVSVVLLAKRIFIARIFQIQAWIVLCLITCWTVASVGATVFQCVPARGAWNSTIGAKCIDTSMFWMAYAIINILTDAICIALPIPEVLQLRLNSRQKAMLCAVFLLGGFVTLCSIMRIIAVIKNDKGKDTTWDFVPRNIWSIVETNIGIICACLPVLKTPILRGLSTLLGTTKHTRREHGSAYELNGGSAQQKHSKSGHKRISKDPWGDMREDSASDEVHIMHRAELDARSQHANLDIGFAKENSAAVKEIEPL
;
A
#
# COMPACT_ATOMS: atom_id res chain seq x y z
N MET A 1 -20.77 0.13 35.64
CA MET A 1 -21.78 0.34 34.60
C MET A 1 -21.93 1.84 34.39
N GLY A 2 -21.84 2.29 33.14
CA GLY A 2 -22.02 3.70 32.74
C GLY A 2 -20.70 4.43 32.44
N ASN A 3 -20.26 4.38 31.19
CA ASN A 3 -19.59 5.46 30.45
C ASN A 3 -19.52 5.01 28.98
N SER A 4 -20.62 5.26 28.29
CA SER A 4 -20.84 4.97 26.88
C SER A 4 -19.94 5.83 26.00
N GLU A 5 -19.01 5.17 25.32
CA GLU A 5 -18.49 5.54 23.99
C GLU A 5 -17.85 6.92 23.80
N GLY A 6 -17.18 7.49 24.81
CA GLY A 6 -16.43 8.74 24.61
C GLY A 6 -17.31 9.95 24.27
N PHE A 7 -18.60 9.89 24.62
CA PHE A 7 -19.52 11.02 24.57
C PHE A 7 -19.51 11.76 25.91
N SER A 8 -19.47 13.10 25.83
CA SER A 8 -19.43 13.99 26.98
C SER A 8 -20.52 13.63 27.98
N THR A 9 -20.10 13.13 29.13
CA THR A 9 -20.95 12.99 30.30
C THR A 9 -20.49 14.07 31.28
N ASN A 10 -21.42 14.96 31.65
CA ASN A 10 -21.29 15.95 32.73
C ASN A 10 -20.74 17.35 32.39
N GLY A 11 -21.05 17.92 31.21
CA GLY A 11 -20.76 19.34 30.94
C GLY A 11 -19.28 19.71 30.84
N VAL A 12 -18.39 18.71 30.88
CA VAL A 12 -16.96 18.85 30.62
C VAL A 12 -16.73 18.87 29.10
N PRO A 13 -15.98 19.85 28.56
CA PRO A 13 -15.60 19.87 27.16
C PRO A 13 -14.86 18.58 26.78
N ASP A 14 -15.34 17.88 25.75
CA ASP A 14 -14.74 16.62 25.27
C ASP A 14 -14.62 16.62 23.75
N GLN A 15 -13.43 16.31 23.24
CA GLN A 15 -13.15 16.16 21.81
C GLN A 15 -12.85 14.71 21.38
N GLY A 16 -12.89 13.75 22.30
CA GLY A 16 -12.57 12.35 22.06
C GLY A 16 -13.45 11.69 20.99
N TRP A 17 -14.74 12.06 20.92
CA TRP A 17 -15.65 11.55 19.90
C TRP A 17 -15.17 11.81 18.46
N LYS A 18 -14.48 12.92 18.20
CA LYS A 18 -13.93 13.25 16.86
C LYS A 18 -12.89 12.23 16.43
N ILE A 19 -12.03 11.84 17.36
CA ILE A 19 -11.00 10.81 17.16
C ILE A 19 -11.68 9.46 16.89
N TYR A 20 -12.70 9.11 17.69
CA TYR A 20 -13.41 7.84 17.56
C TYR A 20 -14.04 7.68 16.18
N VAL A 21 -14.77 8.71 15.72
CA VAL A 21 -15.40 8.71 14.39
C VAL A 21 -14.36 8.70 13.27
N ALA A 22 -13.31 9.53 13.37
CA ALA A 22 -12.26 9.59 12.35
C ALA A 22 -11.48 8.26 12.23
N SER A 23 -11.05 7.67 13.35
CA SER A 23 -10.31 6.41 13.35
C SER A 23 -11.13 5.26 12.76
N THR A 24 -12.38 5.12 13.18
CA THR A 24 -13.26 4.03 12.74
C THR A 24 -13.61 4.14 11.26
N SER A 25 -14.00 5.32 10.80
CA SER A 25 -14.38 5.53 9.40
C SER A 25 -13.20 5.32 8.44
N LEU A 26 -12.02 5.84 8.78
CA LEU A 26 -10.84 5.77 7.93
C LEU A 26 -10.22 4.36 7.90
N VAL A 27 -10.19 3.64 9.02
CA VAL A 27 -9.64 2.27 9.05
C VAL A 27 -10.52 1.29 8.28
N ILE A 28 -11.85 1.47 8.33
CA ILE A 28 -12.78 0.69 7.51
C ILE A 28 -12.54 1.00 6.03
N GLY A 29 -12.44 2.29 5.68
CA GLY A 29 -12.13 2.72 4.31
C GLY A 29 -10.82 2.10 3.80
N ALA A 30 -9.74 2.21 4.56
CA ALA A 30 -8.45 1.60 4.23
C ALA A 30 -8.55 0.08 4.06
N GLY A 31 -9.26 -0.60 4.96
CA GLY A 31 -9.52 -2.04 4.88
C GLY A 31 -10.22 -2.46 3.59
N LEU A 32 -11.26 -1.73 3.17
CA LEU A 32 -11.97 -1.99 1.92
C LEU A 32 -11.04 -1.89 0.70
N PHE A 33 -10.15 -0.88 0.66
CA PHE A 33 -9.18 -0.72 -0.43
C PHE A 33 -8.12 -1.82 -0.45
N VAL A 34 -7.62 -2.25 0.72
CA VAL A 34 -6.69 -3.38 0.82
C VAL A 34 -7.36 -4.68 0.37
N MET A 35 -8.60 -4.93 0.79
CA MET A 35 -9.36 -6.10 0.34
C MET A 35 -9.55 -6.09 -1.18
N ALA A 36 -9.97 -4.96 -1.76
CA ALA A 36 -10.12 -4.83 -3.20
C ALA A 36 -8.80 -5.08 -3.95
N ARG A 37 -7.68 -4.57 -3.42
CA ARG A 37 -6.34 -4.82 -3.95
C ARG A 37 -6.01 -6.31 -3.93
N TRP A 38 -6.21 -6.97 -2.79
CA TRP A 38 -5.93 -8.40 -2.62
C TRP A 38 -6.76 -9.26 -3.57
N ILE A 39 -8.08 -9.00 -3.67
CA ILE A 39 -8.95 -9.70 -4.63
C ILE A 39 -8.43 -9.53 -6.07
N THR A 40 -8.01 -8.32 -6.44
CA THR A 40 -7.45 -8.04 -7.77
C THR A 40 -6.15 -8.83 -8.01
N ARG A 41 -5.27 -8.92 -7.01
CA ARG A 41 -3.99 -9.64 -7.11
C ARG A 41 -4.14 -11.15 -7.15
N ILE A 42 -5.09 -11.69 -6.37
CA ILE A 42 -5.43 -13.11 -6.39
C ILE A 42 -6.00 -13.48 -7.78
N LYS A 43 -6.96 -12.70 -8.30
CA LYS A 43 -7.52 -12.93 -9.64
C LYS A 43 -6.51 -12.81 -10.78
N THR A 44 -5.45 -12.03 -10.59
CA THR A 44 -4.38 -11.86 -11.60
C THR A 44 -3.19 -12.77 -11.36
N HIS A 45 -3.22 -13.63 -10.33
CA HIS A 45 -2.10 -14.48 -9.89
C HIS A 45 -0.78 -13.72 -9.73
N GLN A 46 -0.87 -12.47 -9.26
CA GLN A 46 0.26 -11.54 -9.16
C GLN A 46 0.50 -11.06 -7.73
N LEU A 47 0.39 -11.94 -6.74
CA LEU A 47 0.79 -11.59 -5.37
C LEU A 47 2.29 -11.25 -5.33
N GLY A 48 2.64 -10.20 -4.61
CA GLY A 48 4.03 -9.77 -4.41
C GLY A 48 4.30 -9.36 -2.97
N SER A 49 5.57 -9.13 -2.65
CA SER A 49 6.01 -8.64 -1.35
C SER A 49 5.36 -7.28 -0.98
N ASP A 50 5.00 -6.47 -1.98
CA ASP A 50 4.27 -5.22 -1.82
C ASP A 50 2.87 -5.40 -1.20
N ASP A 51 2.21 -6.52 -1.49
CA ASP A 51 0.86 -6.83 -1.02
C ASP A 51 0.85 -7.34 0.44
N TYR A 52 1.93 -7.99 0.89
CA TYR A 52 2.11 -8.36 2.29
C TYR A 52 2.49 -7.16 3.16
N ALA A 53 3.35 -6.27 2.64
CA ALA A 53 3.73 -5.04 3.35
C ALA A 53 2.52 -4.15 3.63
N ILE A 54 1.60 -4.00 2.67
CA ILE A 54 0.40 -3.19 2.87
C ILE A 54 -0.62 -3.87 3.80
N LEU A 55 -0.71 -5.20 3.78
CA LEU A 55 -1.54 -5.95 4.73
C LEU A 55 -1.02 -5.80 6.15
N ALA A 56 0.29 -5.89 6.35
CA ALA A 56 0.92 -5.61 7.63
C ALA A 56 0.65 -4.17 8.08
N SER A 57 0.74 -3.20 7.16
CA SER A 57 0.41 -1.80 7.43
C SER A 57 -1.02 -1.63 7.95
N LEU A 58 -2.00 -2.29 7.32
CA LEU A 58 -3.39 -2.31 7.79
C LEU A 58 -3.51 -2.92 9.20
N GLY A 59 -2.81 -4.01 9.47
CA GLY A 59 -2.77 -4.63 10.81
C GLY A 59 -2.31 -3.64 11.88
N PHE A 60 -1.18 -2.96 11.64
CA PHE A 60 -0.69 -1.93 12.57
C PHE A 60 -1.64 -0.71 12.65
N SER A 61 -2.33 -0.36 11.56
CA SER A 61 -3.31 0.72 11.55
C SER A 61 -4.57 0.38 12.37
N ILE A 62 -5.00 -0.89 12.38
CA ILE A 62 -6.07 -1.36 13.26
C ILE A 62 -5.63 -1.25 14.73
N ILE A 63 -4.40 -1.69 15.06
CA ILE A 63 -3.87 -1.59 16.43
C ILE A 63 -3.76 -0.11 16.84
N LEU A 64 -3.34 0.77 15.94
CA LEU A 64 -3.32 2.23 16.15
C LEU A 64 -4.71 2.74 16.50
N SER A 65 -5.72 2.42 15.69
CA SER A 65 -7.11 2.86 15.90
C SER A 65 -7.68 2.34 17.23
N VAL A 66 -7.46 1.06 17.55
CA VAL A 66 -7.92 0.47 18.82
C VAL A 66 -7.24 1.14 20.02
N SER A 67 -5.93 1.37 19.95
CA SER A 67 -5.18 2.05 21.01
C SER A 67 -5.70 3.46 21.24
N MET A 68 -6.04 4.17 20.16
CA MET A 68 -6.67 5.49 20.19
C MET A 68 -8.04 5.48 20.87
N GLN A 69 -8.90 4.52 20.52
CA GLN A 69 -10.22 4.38 21.12
C GLN A 69 -10.13 4.05 22.61
N LEU A 70 -9.19 3.18 22.99
CA LEU A 70 -8.92 2.88 24.40
C LEU A 70 -8.37 4.08 25.16
N ALA A 71 -7.53 4.92 24.53
CA ALA A 71 -7.09 6.17 25.14
C ALA A 71 -8.29 7.10 25.39
N VAL A 72 -9.16 7.29 24.40
CA VAL A 72 -10.37 8.13 24.49
C VAL A 72 -11.31 7.62 25.58
N LEU A 73 -11.50 6.30 25.70
CA LEU A 73 -12.32 5.70 26.76
C LEU A 73 -11.81 6.03 28.17
N HIS A 74 -10.50 6.23 28.33
CA HIS A 74 -9.87 6.63 29.58
C HIS A 74 -9.77 8.16 29.74
N GLY A 75 -10.46 8.94 28.91
CA GLY A 75 -10.55 10.40 29.02
C GLY A 75 -9.57 11.18 28.14
N TYR A 76 -8.92 10.53 27.18
CA TYR A 76 -8.11 11.23 26.19
C TYR A 76 -9.02 12.12 25.32
N GLY A 77 -8.72 13.42 25.24
CA GLY A 77 -9.58 14.42 24.60
C GLY A 77 -10.38 15.30 25.58
N GLN A 78 -10.23 15.07 26.88
CA GLN A 78 -10.62 15.97 27.96
C GLN A 78 -9.39 16.70 28.53
N HIS A 79 -9.62 17.79 29.26
CA HIS A 79 -8.54 18.52 29.92
C HIS A 79 -7.88 17.66 31.00
N LYS A 80 -6.54 17.72 31.13
CA LYS A 80 -5.80 16.94 32.15
C LYS A 80 -6.35 17.11 33.58
N HIS A 81 -6.83 18.31 33.90
CA HIS A 81 -7.33 18.66 35.22
C HIS A 81 -8.65 17.96 35.56
N ASP A 82 -9.43 17.56 34.56
CA ASP A 82 -10.73 16.91 34.74
C ASP A 82 -10.60 15.38 34.89
N LEU A 83 -9.38 14.85 34.75
CA LEU A 83 -9.09 13.41 34.77
C LEU A 83 -8.55 12.96 36.13
N THR A 84 -9.05 11.81 36.59
CA THR A 84 -8.44 11.15 37.76
C THR A 84 -7.04 10.62 37.40
N LYS A 85 -6.12 10.60 38.37
CA LYS A 85 -4.76 10.03 38.20
C LYS A 85 -4.71 8.66 37.50
N PRO A 86 -5.55 7.66 37.87
CA PRO A 86 -5.56 6.37 37.18
C PRO A 86 -6.07 6.42 35.73
N GLN A 87 -7.04 7.30 35.44
CA GLN A 87 -7.52 7.52 34.07
C GLN A 87 -6.42 8.15 33.20
N LEU A 88 -5.78 9.21 33.70
CA LEU A 88 -4.68 9.87 33.02
C LEU A 88 -3.52 8.92 32.72
N HIS A 89 -3.13 8.08 33.70
CA HIS A 89 -2.09 7.07 33.51
C HIS A 89 -2.40 6.11 32.36
N LYS A 90 -3.63 5.56 32.32
CA LYS A 90 -4.05 4.65 31.26
C LYS A 90 -4.15 5.34 29.90
N ALA A 91 -4.67 6.57 29.86
CA ALA A 91 -4.75 7.36 28.64
C ALA A 91 -3.36 7.63 28.04
N LEU A 92 -2.39 8.03 28.87
CA LEU A 92 -1.01 8.25 28.43
C LEU A 92 -0.29 6.97 28.02
N PHE A 93 -0.59 5.84 28.69
CA PHE A 93 -0.06 4.54 28.30
C PHE A 93 -0.53 4.13 26.89
N TRP A 94 -1.84 4.21 26.62
CA TRP A 94 -2.38 3.92 25.28
C TRP A 94 -1.87 4.91 24.23
N PHE A 95 -1.70 6.18 24.59
CA PHE A 95 -1.06 7.17 23.73
C PHE A 95 0.40 6.82 23.42
N PHE A 96 1.18 6.36 24.39
CA PHE A 96 2.56 5.90 24.15
C PHE A 96 2.61 4.75 23.13
N ILE A 97 1.69 3.79 23.27
CA ILE A 97 1.55 2.67 22.36
C ILE A 97 1.15 3.17 20.96
N GLU A 98 0.19 4.08 20.84
CA GLU A 98 -0.22 4.67 19.54
C GLU A 98 0.96 5.27 18.75
N GLN A 99 1.88 5.97 19.41
CA GLN A 99 3.02 6.63 18.75
C GLN A 99 3.95 5.64 18.04
N ILE A 100 4.15 4.45 18.61
CA ILE A 100 4.99 3.41 18.04
C ILE A 100 4.31 2.84 16.79
N GLN A 101 3.02 2.54 16.90
CA GLN A 101 2.21 1.98 15.82
C GLN A 101 2.16 2.92 14.63
N TYR A 102 2.00 4.22 14.89
CA TYR A 102 1.98 5.24 13.84
C TYR A 102 3.26 5.19 12.99
N LYS A 103 4.44 5.11 13.62
CA LYS A 103 5.73 5.01 12.91
C LYS A 103 5.83 3.74 12.07
N MET A 104 5.31 2.62 12.58
CA MET A 104 5.27 1.35 11.86
C MET A 104 4.38 1.42 10.61
N VAL A 105 3.18 2.00 10.73
CA VAL A 105 2.25 2.15 9.59
C VAL A 105 2.86 3.03 8.50
N ILE A 106 3.45 4.18 8.88
CA ILE A 106 4.11 5.08 7.94
C ILE A 106 5.26 4.38 7.22
N CYS A 107 6.10 3.62 7.94
CA CYS A 107 7.18 2.84 7.36
C CYS A 107 6.65 1.82 6.33
N LEU A 108 5.68 1.01 6.72
CA LEU A 108 5.14 -0.07 5.88
C LEU A 108 4.43 0.47 4.64
N ASN A 109 3.76 1.62 4.74
CA ASN A 109 3.20 2.32 3.58
C ASN A 109 4.28 2.66 2.55
N LYS A 110 5.38 3.29 3.00
CA LYS A 110 6.49 3.65 2.09
C LYS A 110 7.17 2.41 1.52
N VAL A 111 7.42 1.40 2.36
CA VAL A 111 8.00 0.12 1.94
C VAL A 111 7.13 -0.54 0.87
N SER A 112 5.81 -0.59 1.03
CA SER A 112 4.89 -1.16 0.03
C SER A 112 5.00 -0.42 -1.31
N VAL A 113 5.02 0.92 -1.30
CA VAL A 113 5.14 1.73 -2.53
C VAL A 113 6.49 1.50 -3.22
N VAL A 114 7.60 1.48 -2.48
CA VAL A 114 8.93 1.24 -3.06
C VAL A 114 9.06 -0.18 -3.60
N LEU A 115 8.53 -1.19 -2.89
CA LEU A 115 8.50 -2.58 -3.37
C LEU A 115 7.66 -2.73 -4.65
N LEU A 116 6.51 -2.04 -4.71
CA LEU A 116 5.69 -2.01 -5.91
C LEU A 116 6.46 -1.39 -7.10
N ALA A 117 7.17 -0.29 -6.87
CA ALA A 117 8.02 0.35 -7.88
C ALA A 117 9.16 -0.58 -8.33
N LYS A 118 9.83 -1.24 -7.38
CA LYS A 118 10.89 -2.25 -7.63
C LYS A 118 10.41 -3.43 -8.47
N ARG A 119 9.15 -3.85 -8.32
CA ARG A 119 8.58 -4.93 -9.13
C ARG A 119 8.36 -4.54 -10.59
N ILE A 120 8.13 -3.25 -10.87
CA ILE A 120 7.77 -2.77 -12.21
C ILE A 120 9.01 -2.35 -13.01
N PHE A 121 9.98 -1.70 -12.37
CA PHE A 121 11.21 -1.26 -13.01
C PHE A 121 12.32 -2.30 -12.82
N ILE A 122 12.70 -2.98 -13.90
CA ILE A 122 13.71 -4.06 -13.88
C ILE A 122 15.15 -3.50 -14.00
N ALA A 123 15.30 -2.20 -14.27
CA ALA A 123 16.60 -1.54 -14.43
C ALA A 123 17.52 -1.76 -13.21
N ARG A 124 18.76 -2.17 -13.44
CA ARG A 124 19.71 -2.53 -12.37
C ARG A 124 20.00 -1.36 -11.43
N ILE A 125 20.13 -0.15 -11.98
CA ILE A 125 20.37 1.08 -11.20
C ILE A 125 19.17 1.35 -10.29
N PHE A 126 17.96 1.29 -10.83
CA PHE A 126 16.73 1.43 -10.06
C PHE A 126 16.62 0.40 -8.92
N GLN A 127 16.97 -0.86 -9.18
CA GLN A 127 16.93 -1.91 -8.16
C GLN A 127 17.86 -1.59 -6.98
N ILE A 128 19.06 -1.08 -7.25
CA ILE A 128 20.03 -0.68 -6.21
C ILE A 128 19.50 0.53 -5.44
N GLN A 129 19.01 1.55 -6.14
CA GLN A 129 18.44 2.75 -5.50
C GLN A 129 17.24 2.40 -4.62
N ALA A 130 16.34 1.52 -5.08
CA ALA A 130 15.19 1.06 -4.29
C ALA A 130 15.62 0.35 -3.00
N TRP A 131 16.66 -0.50 -3.04
CA TRP A 131 17.19 -1.13 -1.83
C TRP A 131 17.81 -0.13 -0.85
N ILE A 132 18.55 0.86 -1.35
CA ILE A 132 19.11 1.94 -0.51
C ILE A 132 17.97 2.71 0.19
N VAL A 133 16.92 3.06 -0.55
CA VAL A 133 15.76 3.78 0.01
C VAL A 133 15.01 2.93 1.04
N LEU A 134 14.82 1.63 0.78
CA LEU A 134 14.22 0.70 1.76
C LEU A 134 15.05 0.62 3.04
N CYS A 135 16.37 0.51 2.93
CA CYS A 135 17.28 0.50 4.07
C CYS A 135 17.18 1.82 4.86
N LEU A 136 17.22 2.96 4.16
CA LEU A 136 17.13 4.28 4.79
C LEU A 136 15.82 4.45 5.56
N ILE A 137 14.68 4.10 4.97
CA ILE A 137 13.36 4.22 5.62
C ILE A 137 13.27 3.31 6.85
N THR A 138 13.71 2.06 6.72
CA THR A 138 13.63 1.08 7.83
C THR A 138 14.57 1.46 8.98
N CYS A 139 15.82 1.82 8.69
CA CYS A 139 16.77 2.31 9.70
C CYS A 139 16.24 3.56 10.41
N TRP A 140 15.68 4.52 9.67
CA TRP A 140 15.07 5.71 10.24
C TRP A 140 13.91 5.37 11.18
N THR A 141 13.01 4.47 10.75
CA THR A 141 11.89 4.03 11.59
C THR A 141 12.39 3.36 12.86
N VAL A 142 13.35 2.43 12.78
CA VAL A 142 13.94 1.76 13.95
C VAL A 142 14.56 2.76 14.92
N ALA A 143 15.36 3.71 14.42
CA ALA A 143 15.94 4.76 15.25
C ALA A 143 14.86 5.63 15.93
N SER A 144 13.82 6.01 15.18
CA SER A 144 12.74 6.84 15.71
C SER A 144 11.84 6.11 16.71
N VAL A 145 11.65 4.80 16.56
CA VAL A 145 10.93 3.95 17.52
C VAL A 145 11.77 3.79 18.78
N GLY A 146 13.07 3.51 18.65
CA GLY A 146 14.00 3.47 19.78
C GLY A 146 13.98 4.77 20.58
N ALA A 147 14.05 5.92 19.90
CA ALA A 147 13.96 7.22 20.54
C ALA A 147 12.62 7.45 21.28
N THR A 148 11.50 6.91 20.77
CA THR A 148 10.20 6.96 21.47
C THR A 148 10.15 6.02 22.66
N VAL A 149 10.72 4.82 22.56
CA VAL A 149 10.78 3.85 23.68
C VAL A 149 11.63 4.41 24.82
N PHE A 150 12.74 5.08 24.49
CA PHE A 150 13.67 5.67 25.45
C PHE A 150 13.48 7.18 25.64
N GLN A 151 12.27 7.71 25.34
CA GLN A 151 12.00 9.15 25.41
C GLN A 151 12.10 9.73 26.83
N CYS A 152 11.96 8.88 27.86
CA CYS A 152 12.10 9.24 29.25
C CYS A 152 13.05 8.28 29.96
N VAL A 153 13.80 8.80 30.95
CA VAL A 153 14.63 7.99 31.85
C VAL A 153 14.11 8.19 33.27
N PRO A 154 13.54 7.15 33.92
CA PRO A 154 13.22 5.82 33.37
C PRO A 154 12.05 5.84 32.36
N ALA A 155 11.98 4.85 31.46
CA ALA A 155 10.97 4.78 30.39
C ALA A 155 9.51 4.83 30.90
N ARG A 156 9.27 4.29 32.10
CA ARG A 156 7.96 4.38 32.78
C ARG A 156 7.49 5.81 33.03
N GLY A 157 8.41 6.78 33.05
CA GLY A 157 8.11 8.20 33.14
C GLY A 157 7.30 8.74 31.95
N ALA A 158 7.30 8.06 30.80
CA ALA A 158 6.55 8.49 29.62
C ALA A 158 5.03 8.46 29.83
N TRP A 159 4.52 7.55 30.67
CA TRP A 159 3.10 7.45 31.01
C TRP A 159 2.82 7.61 32.51
N ASN A 160 3.86 7.75 33.33
CA ASN A 160 3.73 7.99 34.76
C ASN A 160 4.50 9.24 35.22
N SER A 161 3.80 10.37 35.25
CA SER A 161 4.36 11.66 35.67
C SER A 161 4.65 11.78 37.18
N THR A 162 4.29 10.79 38.00
CA THR A 162 4.63 10.81 39.45
C THR A 162 6.07 10.41 39.72
N ILE A 163 6.71 9.75 38.77
CA ILE A 163 8.12 9.41 38.81
C ILE A 163 8.85 10.65 38.27
N GLY A 164 9.79 11.22 39.02
CA GLY A 164 10.61 12.36 38.61
C GLY A 164 11.56 12.04 37.46
N ALA A 165 11.02 11.60 36.32
CA ALA A 165 11.74 11.16 35.15
C ALA A 165 12.19 12.37 34.33
N LYS A 166 13.37 12.25 33.73
CA LYS A 166 13.86 13.22 32.75
C LYS A 166 13.43 12.76 31.37
N CYS A 167 12.56 13.54 30.71
CA CYS A 167 12.06 13.25 29.37
C CYS A 167 12.63 14.23 28.34
N ILE A 168 12.70 13.79 27.09
CA ILE A 168 13.01 14.67 25.95
C ILE A 168 11.87 15.65 25.68
N ASP A 169 12.18 16.77 25.06
CA ASP A 169 11.16 17.67 24.52
C ASP A 169 10.37 16.96 23.42
N THR A 170 9.14 16.60 23.74
CA THR A 170 8.25 15.83 22.87
C THR A 170 7.90 16.62 21.61
N SER A 171 7.67 17.93 21.72
CA SER A 171 7.30 18.78 20.59
C SER A 171 8.48 18.94 19.61
N MET A 172 9.69 19.17 20.12
CA MET A 172 10.90 19.25 19.29
C MET A 172 11.22 17.90 18.62
N PHE A 173 11.12 16.79 19.36
CA PHE A 173 11.32 15.45 18.79
C PHE A 173 10.33 15.16 17.65
N TRP A 174 9.06 15.52 17.84
CA TRP A 174 8.03 15.31 16.82
C TRP A 174 8.19 16.21 15.60
N MET A 175 8.71 17.43 15.77
CA MET A 175 9.06 18.33 14.67
C MET A 175 10.22 17.75 13.85
N ALA A 176 11.29 17.30 14.50
CA ALA A 176 12.41 16.64 13.82
C ALA A 176 11.94 15.38 13.06
N TYR A 177 11.09 14.57 13.69
CA TYR A 177 10.49 13.41 13.04
C TYR A 177 9.66 13.80 11.81
N ALA A 178 8.85 14.86 11.90
CA ALA A 178 8.03 15.34 10.79
C ALA A 178 8.86 15.75 9.57
N ILE A 179 9.95 16.51 9.81
CA ILE A 179 10.84 16.99 8.75
C ILE A 179 11.47 15.80 8.02
N ILE A 180 12.02 14.84 8.75
CA ILE A 180 12.67 13.67 8.14
C ILE A 180 11.64 12.76 7.45
N ASN A 181 10.42 12.69 7.98
CA ASN A 181 9.33 11.97 7.32
C ASN A 181 9.01 12.58 5.94
N ILE A 182 8.92 13.91 5.84
CA ILE A 182 8.70 14.62 4.57
C ILE A 182 9.88 14.41 3.61
N LEU A 183 11.12 14.49 4.12
CA LEU A 183 12.31 14.25 3.30
C LEU A 183 12.32 12.84 2.70
N THR A 184 11.97 11.83 3.51
CA THR A 184 11.88 10.45 3.02
C THR A 184 10.73 10.25 2.03
N ASP A 185 9.62 10.99 2.15
CA ASP A 185 8.56 11.00 1.13
C ASP A 185 9.06 11.60 -0.19
N ALA A 186 9.79 12.72 -0.13
CA ALA A 186 10.37 13.35 -1.31
C ALA A 186 11.36 12.41 -2.03
N ILE A 187 12.16 11.65 -1.28
CA ILE A 187 13.06 10.63 -1.84
C ILE A 187 12.24 9.53 -2.55
N CYS A 188 11.15 9.06 -1.94
CA CYS A 188 10.28 8.05 -2.57
C CYS A 188 9.65 8.55 -3.87
N ILE A 189 9.25 9.83 -3.93
CA ILE A 189 8.70 10.47 -5.13
C ILE A 189 9.77 10.64 -6.21
N ALA A 190 10.99 11.01 -5.82
CA ALA A 190 12.09 11.25 -6.74
C ALA A 190 12.61 9.95 -7.37
N LEU A 191 12.51 8.83 -6.65
CA LEU A 191 13.05 7.53 -7.06
C LEU A 191 12.71 7.12 -8.51
N PRO A 192 11.44 7.15 -8.99
CA PRO A 192 11.10 6.76 -10.36
C PRO A 192 11.31 7.86 -11.42
N ILE A 193 11.65 9.10 -11.05
CA ILE A 193 11.72 10.22 -12.02
C ILE A 193 12.84 10.04 -13.06
N PRO A 194 14.09 9.70 -12.69
CA PRO A 194 15.17 9.57 -13.66
C PRO A 194 14.91 8.46 -14.69
N GLU A 195 14.38 7.32 -14.25
CA GLU A 195 14.06 6.18 -15.13
C GLU A 195 12.99 6.56 -16.17
N VAL A 196 12.05 7.43 -15.81
CA VAL A 196 11.02 7.91 -16.73
C VAL A 196 11.60 8.84 -17.79
N LEU A 197 12.54 9.71 -17.41
CA LEU A 197 13.14 10.66 -18.35
C LEU A 197 14.03 9.96 -19.38
N GLN A 198 14.58 8.80 -19.03
CA GLN A 198 15.53 8.07 -19.88
C GLN A 198 14.87 7.01 -20.78
N LEU A 199 13.69 6.49 -20.43
CA LEU A 199 13.04 5.39 -21.16
C LEU A 199 11.78 5.84 -21.92
N ARG A 200 11.63 5.37 -23.18
CA ARG A 200 10.35 5.42 -23.91
C ARG A 200 9.36 4.44 -23.26
N LEU A 201 8.77 4.86 -22.14
CA LEU A 201 7.95 4.01 -21.29
C LEU A 201 6.59 3.66 -21.93
N ASN A 202 6.15 2.42 -21.73
CA ASN A 202 4.80 1.97 -22.08
C ASN A 202 3.75 2.67 -21.20
N SER A 203 2.52 2.83 -21.69
CA SER A 203 1.43 3.54 -20.99
C SER A 203 1.18 3.05 -19.55
N ARG A 204 1.51 1.78 -19.24
CA ARG A 204 1.44 1.21 -17.88
C ARG A 204 2.46 1.84 -16.91
N GLN A 205 3.70 2.04 -17.35
CA GLN A 205 4.76 2.64 -16.53
C GLN A 205 4.49 4.14 -16.32
N LYS A 206 4.00 4.85 -17.34
CA LYS A 206 3.58 6.26 -17.22
C LYS A 206 2.42 6.44 -16.23
N ALA A 207 1.43 5.54 -16.27
CA ALA A 207 0.33 5.53 -15.32
C ALA A 207 0.78 5.32 -13.87
N MET A 208 1.80 4.48 -13.65
CA MET A 208 2.36 4.24 -12.33
C MET A 208 3.13 5.44 -11.80
N LEU A 209 3.91 6.11 -12.65
CA LEU A 209 4.60 7.35 -12.25
C LEU A 209 3.61 8.40 -11.76
N CYS A 210 2.53 8.62 -12.52
CA CYS A 210 1.46 9.51 -12.07
C CYS A 210 0.89 9.06 -10.73
N ALA A 211 0.72 7.75 -10.53
CA ALA A 211 0.28 7.25 -9.24
C ALA A 211 1.30 7.55 -8.14
N VAL A 212 2.55 7.08 -8.22
CA VAL A 212 3.58 7.32 -7.18
C VAL A 212 3.76 8.81 -6.86
N PHE A 213 3.71 9.68 -7.88
CA PHE A 213 3.79 11.12 -7.70
C PHE A 213 2.56 11.69 -6.98
N LEU A 214 1.34 11.31 -7.39
CA LEU A 214 0.11 11.71 -6.71
C LEU A 214 0.06 11.19 -5.27
N LEU A 215 0.57 9.98 -5.05
CA LEU A 215 0.61 9.31 -3.75
C LEU A 215 1.56 10.03 -2.79
N GLY A 216 2.80 10.23 -3.19
CA GLY A 216 3.77 10.93 -2.35
C GLY A 216 3.41 12.42 -2.18
N GLY A 217 2.87 13.08 -3.21
CA GLY A 217 2.39 14.45 -3.13
C GLY A 217 1.22 14.62 -2.15
N PHE A 218 0.27 13.68 -2.16
CA PHE A 218 -0.85 13.70 -1.22
C PHE A 218 -0.40 13.43 0.23
N VAL A 219 0.49 12.46 0.43
CA VAL A 219 1.03 12.13 1.76
C VAL A 219 1.87 13.29 2.32
N THR A 220 2.71 13.94 1.49
CA THR A 220 3.46 15.13 1.92
C THR A 220 2.53 16.29 2.29
N LEU A 221 1.45 16.51 1.54
CA LEU A 221 0.44 17.51 1.90
C LEU A 221 -0.21 17.19 3.25
N CYS A 222 -0.57 15.93 3.53
CA CYS A 222 -1.08 15.52 4.83
C CYS A 222 -0.07 15.78 5.96
N SER A 223 1.20 15.46 5.73
CA SER A 223 2.29 15.73 6.66
C SER A 223 2.45 17.23 6.97
N ILE A 224 2.31 18.11 5.96
CA ILE A 224 2.34 19.57 6.15
C ILE A 224 1.14 20.04 6.98
N MET A 225 -0.06 19.55 6.67
CA MET A 225 -1.28 19.90 7.42
C MET A 225 -1.18 19.48 8.89
N ARG A 226 -0.54 18.32 9.17
CA ARG A 226 -0.24 17.87 10.53
C ARG A 226 0.67 18.86 11.26
N ILE A 227 1.74 19.34 10.63
CA ILE A 227 2.65 20.34 11.24
C ILE A 227 1.90 21.64 11.54
N ILE A 228 1.07 22.12 10.61
CA ILE A 228 0.25 23.32 10.83
C ILE A 228 -0.70 23.12 12.02
N ALA A 229 -1.31 21.94 12.13
CA ALA A 229 -2.18 21.61 13.26
C ALA A 229 -1.40 21.58 14.58
N VAL A 230 -0.17 21.06 14.60
CA VAL A 230 0.68 21.10 15.79
C VAL A 230 0.99 22.54 16.18
N ILE A 231 1.49 23.37 15.25
CA ILE A 231 1.89 24.75 15.54
C ILE A 231 0.71 25.59 16.05
N LYS A 232 -0.50 25.39 15.52
CA LYS A 232 -1.68 26.16 15.93
C LYS A 232 -2.26 25.75 17.28
N ASN A 233 -2.08 24.50 17.69
CA ASN A 233 -2.74 23.94 18.87
C ASN A 233 -1.79 23.65 20.04
N ASP A 234 -0.48 23.59 19.83
CA ASP A 234 0.50 23.34 20.89
C ASP A 234 0.74 24.60 21.73
N LYS A 235 -0.15 24.87 22.69
CA LYS A 235 0.02 25.94 23.70
C LYS A 235 0.81 25.47 24.93
N GLY A 236 1.33 24.23 24.91
CA GLY A 236 2.22 23.68 25.94
C GLY A 236 1.62 23.41 27.32
N LYS A 237 0.31 23.62 27.51
CA LYS A 237 -0.33 23.51 28.84
C LYS A 237 -1.12 22.22 29.03
N ASP A 238 -1.81 21.70 28.01
CA ASP A 238 -2.72 20.56 28.18
C ASP A 238 -2.56 19.51 27.07
N THR A 239 -1.62 18.58 27.25
CA THR A 239 -1.30 17.60 26.20
C THR A 239 -2.44 16.63 25.86
N THR A 240 -3.41 16.34 26.74
CA THR A 240 -4.54 15.45 26.40
C THR A 240 -5.59 16.15 25.55
N TRP A 241 -5.70 17.48 25.66
CA TRP A 241 -6.61 18.31 24.86
C TRP A 241 -5.96 18.83 23.58
N ASP A 242 -4.78 19.43 23.70
CA ASP A 242 -4.08 20.13 22.61
C ASP A 242 -3.58 19.16 21.51
N PHE A 243 -3.37 17.89 21.85
CA PHE A 243 -2.90 16.88 20.89
C PHE A 243 -4.02 16.20 20.09
N VAL A 244 -5.30 16.47 20.39
CA VAL A 244 -6.42 15.87 19.65
C VAL A 244 -6.35 16.16 18.14
N PRO A 245 -6.15 17.41 17.68
CA PRO A 245 -6.05 17.70 16.24
C PRO A 245 -4.86 17.00 15.58
N ARG A 246 -3.72 16.94 16.29
CA ARG A 246 -2.50 16.25 15.85
C ARG A 246 -2.74 14.75 15.62
N ASN A 247 -3.51 14.13 16.50
CA ASN A 247 -3.84 12.71 16.41
C ASN A 247 -4.82 12.42 15.26
N ILE A 248 -5.82 13.28 15.05
CA ILE A 248 -6.73 13.17 13.90
C ILE A 248 -5.93 13.20 12.60
N TRP A 249 -4.99 14.14 12.45
CA TRP A 249 -4.12 14.19 11.27
C TRP A 249 -3.22 12.97 11.11
N SER A 250 -2.78 12.35 12.21
CA SER A 250 -1.96 11.14 12.18
C SER A 250 -2.77 9.92 11.69
N ILE A 251 -4.04 9.81 12.11
CA ILE A 251 -5.00 8.81 11.61
C ILE A 251 -5.27 9.03 10.11
N VAL A 252 -5.50 10.27 9.71
CA VAL A 252 -5.73 10.65 8.30
C VAL A 252 -4.52 10.27 7.44
N GLU A 253 -3.31 10.64 7.87
CA GLU A 253 -2.07 10.38 7.15
C GLU A 253 -1.80 8.88 6.97
N THR A 254 -1.96 8.09 8.03
CA THR A 254 -1.73 6.64 8.00
C THR A 254 -2.72 5.91 7.11
N ASN A 255 -4.02 6.15 7.27
CA ASN A 255 -5.07 5.48 6.52
C ASN A 255 -5.12 5.93 5.06
N ILE A 256 -4.96 7.23 4.79
CA ILE A 256 -4.91 7.68 3.40
C ILE A 256 -3.63 7.15 2.74
N GLY A 257 -2.49 7.10 3.44
CA GLY A 257 -1.29 6.44 2.93
C GLY A 257 -1.53 4.99 2.48
N ILE A 258 -2.36 4.23 3.21
CA ILE A 258 -2.75 2.87 2.83
C ILE A 258 -3.62 2.87 1.57
N ILE A 259 -4.68 3.69 1.55
CA ILE A 259 -5.60 3.82 0.41
C ILE A 259 -4.81 4.19 -0.85
N CYS A 260 -3.95 5.19 -0.71
CA CYS A 260 -2.98 5.65 -1.68
C CYS A 260 -2.18 4.45 -2.24
N ALA A 261 -1.47 3.70 -1.41
CA ALA A 261 -0.66 2.56 -1.88
C ALA A 261 -1.47 1.51 -2.68
N CYS A 262 -2.79 1.42 -2.46
CA CYS A 262 -3.70 0.53 -3.17
C CYS A 262 -4.11 1.02 -4.57
N LEU A 263 -4.14 2.34 -4.82
CA LEU A 263 -4.63 2.94 -6.07
C LEU A 263 -3.95 2.46 -7.36
N PRO A 264 -2.61 2.30 -7.44
CA PRO A 264 -1.95 1.92 -8.68
C PRO A 264 -2.41 0.56 -9.21
N VAL A 265 -2.70 -0.39 -8.32
CA VAL A 265 -3.15 -1.74 -8.67
C VAL A 265 -4.64 -1.76 -9.00
N LEU A 266 -5.44 -0.92 -8.33
CA LEU A 266 -6.88 -0.81 -8.55
C LEU A 266 -7.27 0.00 -9.79
N LYS A 267 -6.36 0.78 -10.38
CA LYS A 267 -6.64 1.60 -11.57
C LYS A 267 -7.24 0.79 -12.72
N THR A 268 -6.68 -0.39 -13.03
CA THR A 268 -7.14 -1.21 -14.16
C THR A 268 -8.57 -1.76 -13.97
N PRO A 269 -8.94 -2.35 -12.82
CA PRO A 269 -10.32 -2.77 -12.60
C PRO A 269 -11.30 -1.59 -12.47
N ILE A 270 -10.91 -0.47 -11.86
CA ILE A 270 -11.77 0.71 -11.73
C ILE A 270 -12.13 1.27 -13.12
N LEU A 271 -11.14 1.42 -14.01
CA LEU A 271 -11.38 1.92 -15.37
C LEU A 271 -12.23 0.96 -16.21
N ARG A 272 -12.07 -0.36 -16.02
CA ARG A 272 -12.92 -1.36 -16.68
C ARG A 272 -14.36 -1.29 -16.15
N GLY A 273 -14.56 -1.27 -14.83
CA GLY A 273 -15.88 -1.15 -14.20
C GLY A 273 -16.60 0.13 -14.60
N LEU A 274 -15.90 1.27 -14.64
CA LEU A 274 -16.44 2.54 -15.13
C LEU A 274 -16.82 2.46 -16.62
N SER A 275 -16.01 1.83 -17.48
CA SER A 275 -16.37 1.68 -18.90
C SER A 275 -17.61 0.79 -19.13
N THR A 276 -17.83 -0.19 -18.25
CA THR A 276 -19.02 -1.06 -18.27
C THR A 276 -20.25 -0.35 -17.70
N LEU A 277 -20.09 0.49 -16.67
CA LEU A 277 -21.17 1.31 -16.11
C LEU A 277 -21.54 2.52 -16.98
N LEU A 278 -20.57 3.12 -17.67
CA LEU A 278 -20.78 4.23 -18.62
C LEU A 278 -21.15 3.77 -20.03
N GLY A 279 -21.44 2.48 -20.25
CA GLY A 279 -22.06 1.99 -21.49
C GLY A 279 -21.33 2.45 -22.77
N THR A 280 -20.00 2.36 -22.81
CA THR A 280 -19.31 2.57 -24.09
C THR A 280 -19.34 1.27 -24.88
N THR A 281 -20.41 1.10 -25.66
CA THR A 281 -20.46 0.13 -26.76
C THR A 281 -19.24 0.37 -27.63
N LYS A 282 -18.19 -0.44 -27.46
CA LYS A 282 -17.12 -0.51 -28.44
C LYS A 282 -17.75 -1.03 -29.72
N HIS A 283 -18.10 -0.12 -30.62
CA HIS A 283 -18.46 -0.44 -31.98
C HIS A 283 -17.23 -1.14 -32.58
N THR A 284 -17.27 -2.48 -32.65
CA THR A 284 -16.36 -3.24 -33.51
C THR A 284 -16.58 -2.71 -34.91
N ARG A 285 -15.68 -1.84 -35.38
CA ARG A 285 -15.55 -1.49 -36.78
C ARG A 285 -15.06 -2.75 -37.48
N ARG A 286 -16.01 -3.58 -37.91
CA ARG A 286 -15.78 -4.61 -38.93
C ARG A 286 -15.38 -3.83 -40.19
N GLU A 287 -14.09 -3.76 -40.47
CA GLU A 287 -13.62 -3.42 -41.81
C GLU A 287 -14.15 -4.50 -42.75
N HIS A 288 -15.25 -4.19 -43.46
CA HIS A 288 -15.59 -4.90 -44.68
C HIS A 288 -14.53 -4.50 -45.71
N GLY A 289 -13.57 -5.39 -45.95
CA GLY A 289 -12.73 -5.33 -47.14
C GLY A 289 -13.62 -5.47 -48.37
N SER A 290 -13.88 -4.36 -49.05
CA SER A 290 -14.57 -4.34 -50.33
C SER A 290 -13.57 -4.73 -51.42
N ALA A 291 -13.46 -6.03 -51.72
CA ALA A 291 -12.81 -6.50 -52.93
C ALA A 291 -13.71 -6.15 -54.12
N TYR A 292 -13.22 -5.28 -55.00
CA TYR A 292 -13.81 -5.06 -56.31
C TYR A 292 -13.26 -6.13 -57.25
N GLU A 293 -14.06 -7.16 -57.55
CA GLU A 293 -13.79 -8.06 -58.67
C GLU A 293 -14.34 -7.43 -59.96
N LEU A 294 -13.46 -7.33 -60.95
CA LEU A 294 -13.75 -6.97 -62.34
C LEU A 294 -14.00 -8.24 -63.17
N ASN A 295 -14.72 -8.07 -64.30
CA ASN A 295 -15.19 -9.04 -65.30
C ASN A 295 -16.40 -9.89 -64.88
N GLY A 296 -17.41 -10.14 -65.73
CA GLY A 296 -17.53 -9.98 -67.18
C GLY A 296 -18.14 -11.27 -67.76
N GLY A 297 -19.32 -11.16 -68.39
CA GLY A 297 -19.77 -12.10 -69.44
C GLY A 297 -20.42 -13.44 -69.07
N SER A 298 -21.76 -13.48 -69.24
CA SER A 298 -22.57 -14.53 -69.91
C SER A 298 -22.69 -15.99 -69.42
N ALA A 299 -23.96 -16.43 -69.46
CA ALA A 299 -24.49 -17.76 -69.79
C ALA A 299 -24.76 -18.80 -68.67
N GLN A 300 -26.06 -18.91 -68.34
CA GLN A 300 -26.89 -20.11 -68.48
C GLN A 300 -26.67 -21.34 -67.57
N GLN A 301 -27.76 -21.66 -66.83
CA GLN A 301 -28.47 -22.95 -66.76
C GLN A 301 -28.61 -23.66 -65.38
N LYS A 302 -29.87 -23.69 -64.92
CA LYS A 302 -30.69 -24.78 -64.33
C LYS A 302 -30.37 -25.43 -62.96
N HIS A 303 -31.48 -25.51 -62.20
CA HIS A 303 -31.94 -26.59 -61.29
C HIS A 303 -31.12 -26.92 -60.03
N SER A 304 -31.71 -26.71 -58.85
CA SER A 304 -32.43 -27.76 -58.11
C SER A 304 -32.97 -27.23 -56.78
N LYS A 305 -34.24 -27.55 -56.49
CA LYS A 305 -34.85 -27.38 -55.16
C LYS A 305 -34.40 -28.54 -54.28
N SER A 306 -33.88 -28.23 -53.09
CA SER A 306 -34.03 -29.12 -51.94
C SER A 306 -33.94 -28.31 -50.65
N GLY A 307 -35.03 -28.30 -49.90
CA GLY A 307 -35.06 -27.80 -48.54
C GLY A 307 -34.34 -28.77 -47.61
N HIS A 308 -33.40 -28.26 -46.82
CA HIS A 308 -32.96 -28.90 -45.59
C HIS A 308 -32.92 -27.85 -44.49
N LYS A 309 -33.65 -28.16 -43.42
CA LYS A 309 -33.73 -27.38 -42.17
C LYS A 309 -32.32 -27.18 -41.60
N ARG A 310 -31.98 -25.92 -41.32
CA ARG A 310 -30.85 -25.55 -40.46
C ARG A 310 -31.09 -26.10 -39.05
N ILE A 311 -30.24 -27.01 -38.61
CA ILE A 311 -29.94 -27.19 -37.18
C ILE A 311 -28.89 -26.13 -36.85
N SER A 312 -29.24 -25.17 -35.98
CA SER A 312 -28.29 -24.25 -35.38
C SER A 312 -27.32 -25.05 -34.51
N LYS A 313 -26.06 -25.15 -34.92
CA LYS A 313 -24.95 -25.49 -34.02
C LYS A 313 -24.39 -24.19 -33.46
N ASP A 314 -24.26 -24.15 -32.15
CA ASP A 314 -23.83 -23.01 -31.35
C ASP A 314 -22.30 -22.86 -31.51
N PRO A 315 -21.76 -21.72 -31.97
CA PRO A 315 -20.31 -21.57 -32.22
C PRO A 315 -19.44 -21.47 -30.97
N TRP A 316 -20.01 -21.62 -29.77
CA TRP A 316 -19.36 -21.33 -28.50
C TRP A 316 -18.86 -22.58 -27.74
N GLY A 317 -19.15 -23.78 -28.24
CA GLY A 317 -18.71 -25.04 -27.64
C GLY A 317 -17.25 -25.38 -27.97
N ASP A 318 -16.85 -25.22 -29.24
CA ASP A 318 -15.53 -25.66 -29.75
C ASP A 318 -14.35 -24.85 -29.19
N MET A 319 -14.52 -23.54 -28.93
CA MET A 319 -13.40 -22.70 -28.47
C MET A 319 -12.94 -23.00 -27.03
N ARG A 320 -13.75 -23.73 -26.25
CA ARG A 320 -13.45 -23.99 -24.83
C ARG A 320 -12.61 -25.24 -24.63
N GLU A 321 -12.65 -26.19 -25.57
CA GLU A 321 -11.78 -27.37 -25.56
C GLU A 321 -10.39 -27.05 -26.10
N ASP A 322 -10.26 -26.33 -27.22
CA ASP A 322 -8.95 -25.98 -27.81
C ASP A 322 -8.07 -25.11 -26.88
N SER A 323 -8.68 -24.20 -26.12
CA SER A 323 -7.91 -23.35 -25.19
C SER A 323 -7.39 -24.11 -23.96
N ALA A 324 -8.02 -25.23 -23.59
CA ALA A 324 -7.60 -26.05 -22.46
C ALA A 324 -6.46 -27.01 -22.87
N SER A 325 -6.48 -27.55 -24.09
CA SER A 325 -5.39 -28.37 -24.64
C SER A 325 -4.12 -27.55 -24.86
N ASP A 326 -4.25 -26.30 -25.30
CA ASP A 326 -3.09 -25.40 -25.50
C ASP A 326 -2.45 -24.95 -24.18
N GLU A 327 -3.24 -24.66 -23.13
CA GLU A 327 -2.70 -24.30 -21.80
C GLU A 327 -1.94 -25.47 -21.14
N VAL A 328 -2.42 -26.71 -21.28
CA VAL A 328 -1.74 -27.91 -20.76
C VAL A 328 -0.42 -28.15 -21.49
N HIS A 329 -0.38 -27.95 -22.81
CA HIS A 329 0.85 -28.08 -23.59
C HIS A 329 1.89 -26.99 -23.29
N ILE A 330 1.47 -25.76 -23.00
CA ILE A 330 2.37 -24.66 -22.62
C ILE A 330 2.95 -24.88 -21.22
N MET A 331 2.13 -25.33 -20.25
CA MET A 331 2.59 -25.64 -18.89
C MET A 331 3.58 -26.81 -18.87
N HIS A 332 3.32 -27.88 -19.63
CA HIS A 332 4.24 -29.02 -19.74
C HIS A 332 5.59 -28.61 -20.36
N ARG A 333 5.58 -27.68 -21.33
CA ARG A 333 6.81 -27.18 -21.95
C ARG A 333 7.61 -26.28 -21.00
N ALA A 334 6.93 -25.44 -20.21
CA ALA A 334 7.57 -24.61 -19.20
C ALA A 334 8.20 -25.43 -18.05
N GLU A 335 7.59 -26.56 -17.69
CA GLU A 335 8.13 -27.43 -16.63
C GLU A 335 9.33 -28.26 -17.11
N LEU A 336 9.37 -28.66 -18.39
CA LEU A 336 10.56 -29.25 -19.01
C LEU A 336 11.72 -28.26 -19.09
N ASP A 337 11.45 -27.00 -19.43
CA ASP A 337 12.48 -25.94 -19.46
C ASP A 337 13.03 -25.66 -18.06
N ALA A 338 12.16 -25.60 -17.03
CA ALA A 338 12.59 -25.42 -15.64
C ALA A 338 13.46 -26.58 -15.14
N ARG A 339 13.12 -27.84 -15.47
CA ARG A 339 13.95 -29.01 -15.15
C ARG A 339 15.28 -29.00 -15.89
N SER A 340 15.31 -28.53 -17.14
CA SER A 340 16.57 -28.38 -17.90
C SER A 340 17.49 -27.31 -17.30
N GLN A 341 16.95 -26.21 -16.78
CA GLN A 341 17.72 -25.16 -16.14
C GLN A 341 18.29 -25.61 -14.79
N HIS A 342 17.51 -26.35 -14.00
CA HIS A 342 17.98 -26.95 -12.75
C HIS A 342 19.09 -28.00 -13.00
N ALA A 343 18.94 -28.86 -14.00
CA ALA A 343 19.98 -29.84 -14.35
C ALA A 343 21.29 -29.15 -14.79
N ASN A 344 21.21 -28.05 -15.54
CA ASN A 344 22.40 -27.28 -15.95
C ASN A 344 23.08 -26.55 -14.78
N LEU A 345 22.31 -26.11 -13.77
CA LEU A 345 22.85 -25.52 -12.54
C LEU A 345 23.57 -26.56 -11.68
N ASP A 346 23.02 -27.77 -11.54
CA ASP A 346 23.64 -28.85 -10.77
C ASP A 346 24.94 -29.36 -11.42
N ILE A 347 24.99 -29.41 -12.77
CA ILE A 347 26.21 -29.74 -13.52
C ILE A 347 27.27 -28.62 -13.38
N GLY A 348 26.84 -27.35 -13.30
CA GLY A 348 27.70 -26.21 -13.04
C GLY A 348 28.36 -26.26 -11.66
N PHE A 349 27.57 -26.52 -10.61
CA PHE A 349 28.06 -26.66 -9.23
C PHE A 349 28.99 -27.88 -9.04
N ALA A 350 28.72 -29.00 -9.73
CA ALA A 350 29.59 -30.17 -9.70
C ALA A 350 30.95 -29.91 -10.37
N LYS A 351 31.00 -29.11 -11.44
CA LYS A 351 32.26 -28.72 -12.11
C LYS A 351 33.08 -27.74 -11.27
N GLU A 352 32.43 -26.80 -10.59
CA GLU A 352 33.10 -25.78 -9.77
C GLU A 352 33.70 -26.39 -8.50
N ASN A 353 32.99 -27.33 -7.84
CA ASN A 353 33.53 -28.07 -6.70
C ASN A 353 34.66 -29.04 -7.09
N SER A 354 34.64 -29.63 -8.29
CA SER A 354 35.73 -30.48 -8.76
C SER A 354 37.00 -29.71 -9.14
N ALA A 355 36.89 -28.42 -9.45
CA ALA A 355 38.03 -27.53 -9.69
C ALA A 355 38.66 -27.06 -8.36
N ALA A 356 37.83 -26.73 -7.36
CA ALA A 356 38.31 -26.29 -6.05
C ALA A 356 39.05 -27.38 -5.25
N VAL A 357 38.74 -28.67 -5.48
CA VAL A 357 39.43 -29.79 -4.81
C VAL A 357 40.81 -30.09 -5.40
N LYS A 358 41.12 -29.61 -6.62
CA LYS A 358 42.44 -29.80 -7.25
C LYS A 358 43.49 -28.75 -6.85
N GLU A 359 43.11 -27.68 -6.15
CA GLU A 359 44.04 -26.64 -5.66
C GLU A 359 44.51 -26.86 -4.21
N ILE A 360 44.12 -27.96 -3.57
CA ILE A 360 44.50 -28.30 -2.19
C ILE A 360 45.22 -29.67 -2.18
N GLU A 361 46.41 -29.73 -2.77
CA GLU A 361 47.41 -30.77 -2.49
C GLU A 361 48.78 -30.08 -2.32
N PRO A 362 49.62 -30.48 -1.34
CA PRO A 362 50.61 -29.59 -0.74
C PRO A 362 51.96 -29.60 -1.48
N LEU A 363 52.59 -28.43 -1.54
CA LEU A 363 54.05 -28.27 -1.50
C LEU A 363 54.42 -27.47 -0.26
#